data_AF-B4KPD8-F1
#
_entry.id   AF-B4KPD8-F1
#
_cell.length_a   1.000
_cell.length_b   1.000
_cell.length_c   1.000
_cell.angle_alpha   90.00
_cell.angle_beta   90.00
_cell.angle_gamma   90.00
#
_symmetry.space_group_name_H-M   'P 1'
#
loop_
_entity.id
_entity.type
_entity.pdbx_description
1 polymer ?
#
loop_
_entity_poly.entity_id
_entity_poly.type
_entity_poly.pdbx_seq_one_letter_code
_entity_poly.pdbx_strand_id
1 'polypeptide(L)'
;MFKIVLICAVIGMAAAVGIVVSDESKAEVLSRQEDVRPDGFEALLETSNSISRKESGDEKGNIQGVFSWVSPEGEKIEVSYVADENGYQPKSDSLPTPPPIPDEIERALKWIAANPPAPDSKN
;
A
#
# COMPACT_ATOMS: atom_id res chain seq x y z
N MET A 1 40.50 -22.70 29.70
CA MET A 1 39.09 -23.14 29.79
C MET A 1 38.15 -21.95 30.11
N PHE A 2 38.24 -20.87 29.33
CA PHE A 2 37.49 -19.61 29.55
C PHE A 2 36.74 -19.18 28.27
N LYS A 3 36.28 -20.16 27.47
CA LYS A 3 35.62 -19.91 26.17
C LYS A 3 34.20 -20.49 26.07
N ILE A 4 33.70 -21.16 27.11
CA ILE A 4 32.36 -21.79 27.12
C ILE A 4 31.34 -20.97 27.95
N VAL A 5 31.80 -20.04 28.80
CA VAL A 5 30.90 -19.23 29.65
C VAL A 5 30.20 -18.10 28.89
N LEU A 6 30.68 -17.73 27.69
CA LEU A 6 30.11 -16.63 26.89
C LEU A 6 28.90 -17.04 26.03
N ILE A 7 28.58 -18.33 25.90
CA ILE A 7 27.51 -18.81 25.01
C ILE A 7 26.14 -18.87 25.73
N CYS A 8 26.11 -18.92 27.07
CA CYS A 8 24.86 -18.99 27.83
C CYS A 8 24.21 -17.63 28.12
N ALA A 9 24.86 -16.51 27.81
CA ALA A 9 24.29 -15.18 28.01
C ALA A 9 23.38 -14.71 26.85
N VAL A 10 23.37 -15.42 25.71
CA VAL A 10 22.63 -14.99 24.50
C VAL A 10 21.25 -15.67 24.37
N ILE A 11 20.95 -16.70 25.16
CA ILE A 11 19.72 -17.50 25.03
C ILE A 11 18.64 -17.08 26.06
N GLY A 12 18.96 -16.16 26.98
CA GLY A 12 18.08 -15.77 28.09
C GLY A 12 17.08 -14.64 27.82
N MET A 13 17.07 -14.02 26.64
CA MET A 13 16.19 -12.87 26.34
C MET A 13 15.22 -13.19 25.19
N ALA A 14 14.58 -14.35 25.25
CA ALA A 14 13.54 -14.78 24.30
C ALA A 14 12.14 -14.87 24.93
N ALA A 15 11.94 -14.35 26.14
CA ALA A 15 10.66 -14.45 26.86
C ALA A 15 10.22 -13.09 27.41
N ALA A 16 9.78 -12.23 26.51
CA ALA A 16 8.73 -11.22 26.69
C ALA A 16 8.81 -10.23 25.51
N VAL A 17 8.35 -10.66 24.32
CA VAL A 17 7.85 -9.68 23.35
C VAL A 17 6.50 -9.22 23.88
N GLY A 18 6.53 -8.45 24.97
CA GLY A 18 5.40 -7.61 25.33
C GLY A 18 5.18 -6.69 24.15
N ILE A 19 3.97 -6.67 23.61
CA ILE A 19 3.55 -5.65 22.66
C ILE A 19 3.77 -4.33 23.40
N VAL A 20 4.88 -3.65 23.11
CA VAL A 20 5.10 -2.29 23.55
C VAL A 20 4.11 -1.51 22.72
N VAL A 21 2.90 -1.32 23.24
CA VAL A 21 1.97 -0.34 22.69
C VAL A 21 2.64 1.00 22.95
N SER A 22 3.43 1.46 21.99
CA SER A 22 3.93 2.82 21.94
C SER A 22 2.72 3.75 22.03
N ASP A 23 2.82 4.76 22.87
CA ASP A 23 1.82 5.83 22.91
C ASP A 23 1.84 6.52 21.54
N GLU A 24 0.90 6.15 20.67
CA GLU A 24 0.80 6.62 19.29
C GLU A 24 0.72 8.16 19.19
N SER A 25 0.30 8.84 20.27
CA SER A 25 0.30 10.29 20.34
C SER A 25 1.69 10.93 20.40
N LYS A 26 2.73 10.12 20.63
CA LYS A 26 4.14 10.54 20.74
C LYS A 26 4.98 10.14 19.52
N ALA A 27 4.34 9.90 18.37
CA ALA A 27 5.06 9.62 17.14
C ALA A 27 6.01 10.76 16.77
N GLU A 28 7.26 10.42 16.49
CA GLU A 28 8.31 11.35 16.06
C GLU A 28 8.55 11.21 14.55
N VAL A 29 8.96 12.30 13.90
CA VAL A 29 9.38 12.26 12.49
C VAL A 29 10.81 11.71 12.42
N LEU A 30 10.99 10.57 11.76
CA LEU A 30 12.31 9.95 11.54
C LEU A 30 12.98 10.50 10.29
N SER A 31 12.21 10.66 9.22
CA SER A 31 12.70 11.14 7.92
C SER A 31 11.64 12.04 7.29
N ARG A 32 12.09 13.18 6.76
CA ARG A 32 11.27 14.07 5.95
C ARG A 32 12.14 14.62 4.84
N GLN A 33 11.72 14.43 3.60
CA GLN A 33 12.38 14.98 2.42
C GLN A 33 11.31 15.62 1.55
N GLU A 34 11.57 16.85 1.12
CA GLU A 34 10.70 17.61 0.24
C GLU A 34 11.61 18.25 -0.82
N ASP A 35 11.44 17.84 -2.07
CA ASP A 35 12.13 18.42 -3.22
C ASP A 35 11.09 19.03 -4.14
N VAL A 36 11.13 20.36 -4.30
CA VAL A 36 10.18 21.12 -5.10
C VAL A 36 10.94 21.74 -6.27
N ARG A 37 10.50 21.41 -7.47
CA ARG A 37 11.14 21.78 -8.74
C ARG A 37 10.10 22.43 -9.66
N PRO A 38 10.51 23.15 -10.72
CA PRO A 38 9.58 23.72 -11.68
C PRO A 38 8.73 22.66 -12.42
N ASP A 39 9.28 21.45 -12.57
CA ASP A 39 8.65 20.34 -13.30
C ASP A 39 7.84 19.39 -12.41
N GLY A 40 7.79 19.64 -11.09
CA GLY A 40 7.09 18.79 -10.15
C GLY A 40 7.66 18.81 -8.74
N PHE A 41 7.30 17.80 -7.96
CA PHE A 41 7.82 17.64 -6.60
C PHE A 41 7.98 16.18 -6.23
N GLU A 42 8.80 15.94 -5.21
CA GLU A 42 8.85 14.67 -4.47
C GLU A 42 8.78 14.97 -2.98
N ALA A 43 7.94 14.21 -2.28
CA ALA A 43 7.84 14.29 -0.83
C ALA A 43 7.89 12.89 -0.22
N LEU A 44 8.65 12.76 0.87
CA LEU A 44 8.77 11.55 1.66
C LEU A 44 8.65 11.91 3.15
N LEU A 45 7.94 11.07 3.88
CA LEU A 45 7.75 11.17 5.31
C LEU A 45 7.80 9.77 5.92
N GLU A 46 8.56 9.63 7.00
CA GLU A 46 8.57 8.44 7.85
C GLU A 46 8.50 8.85 9.32
N THR A 47 7.70 8.15 10.10
CA THR A 47 7.53 8.38 11.53
C THR A 47 7.90 7.15 12.36
N SER A 48 8.14 7.37 13.66
CA SER A 48 8.55 6.32 14.59
C SER A 48 7.49 5.24 14.84
N ASN A 49 6.22 5.54 14.56
CA ASN A 49 5.09 4.62 14.67
C ASN A 49 4.74 3.93 13.34
N SER A 50 5.72 3.74 12.47
CA SER A 50 5.57 3.01 11.20
C SER A 50 4.62 3.65 10.18
N ILE A 51 4.32 4.94 10.30
CA ILE A 51 3.65 5.67 9.21
C ILE A 51 4.72 6.05 8.19
N SER A 52 4.45 5.71 6.93
CA SER A 52 5.29 6.10 5.79
C SER A 52 4.41 6.72 4.72
N ARG A 53 4.89 7.78 4.08
CA ARG A 53 4.26 8.42 2.91
C ARG A 53 5.35 8.75 1.91
N LYS A 54 5.11 8.41 0.66
CA LYS A 54 5.93 8.84 -0.48
C LYS A 54 5.00 9.30 -1.59
N GLU A 55 5.24 10.47 -2.13
CA GLU A 55 4.45 11.01 -3.22
C GLU A 55 5.32 11.84 -4.16
N SER A 56 4.89 11.92 -5.40
CA SER A 56 5.50 12.77 -6.42
C SER A 56 4.40 13.37 -7.27
N GLY A 57 4.56 14.62 -7.66
CA GLY A 57 3.69 15.28 -8.63
C GLY A 57 4.46 15.84 -9.81
N ASP A 58 3.76 16.06 -10.92
CA ASP A 58 4.29 16.65 -12.14
C ASP A 58 3.76 18.08 -12.37
N GLU A 59 4.32 18.77 -13.37
CA GLU A 59 3.91 20.12 -13.79
C GLU A 59 2.44 20.23 -14.24
N LYS A 60 1.79 19.11 -14.56
CA LYS A 60 0.38 19.06 -14.99
C LYS A 60 -0.57 18.89 -13.81
N GLY A 61 -0.05 18.78 -12.60
CA GLY A 61 -0.83 18.57 -11.39
C GLY A 61 -1.25 17.12 -11.17
N ASN A 62 -0.68 16.16 -11.93
CA ASN A 62 -0.88 14.75 -11.63
C ASN A 62 -0.04 14.39 -10.41
N ILE A 63 -0.60 13.61 -9.49
CA ILE A 63 0.08 13.16 -8.28
C ILE A 63 -0.04 11.66 -8.19
N GLN A 64 1.07 11.00 -7.92
CA GLN A 64 1.09 9.58 -7.55
C GLN A 64 1.72 9.45 -6.18
N GLY A 65 1.20 8.54 -5.37
CA GLY A 65 1.76 8.32 -4.04
C GLY A 65 1.41 6.98 -3.45
N VAL A 66 2.08 6.69 -2.36
CA VAL A 66 1.85 5.55 -1.49
C VAL A 66 1.94 6.02 -0.06
N PHE A 67 1.02 5.57 0.77
CA PHE A 67 1.12 5.71 2.22
C PHE A 67 0.84 4.37 2.88
N SER A 68 1.49 4.13 4.00
CA SER A 68 1.30 2.92 4.79
C SER A 68 1.34 3.22 6.27
N TRP A 69 0.67 2.37 7.05
CA TRP A 69 0.65 2.40 8.50
C TRP A 69 0.41 0.98 9.03
N VAL A 70 0.56 0.80 10.34
CA VAL A 70 0.18 -0.43 11.02
C VAL A 70 -1.16 -0.20 11.71
N SER A 71 -2.14 -1.07 11.45
CA SER A 71 -3.46 -0.99 12.05
C SER A 71 -3.40 -1.31 13.56
N PRO A 72 -4.42 -0.95 14.36
CA PRO A 72 -4.51 -1.36 15.76
C PRO A 72 -4.44 -2.88 15.97
N GLU A 73 -4.80 -3.66 14.95
CA GLU A 73 -4.73 -5.12 14.92
C GLU A 73 -3.34 -5.67 14.56
N GLY A 74 -2.37 -4.79 14.26
CA GLY A 74 -1.00 -5.15 13.89
C GLY A 74 -0.81 -5.45 12.40
N GLU A 75 -1.81 -5.18 11.56
CA GLU A 75 -1.73 -5.41 10.11
C GLU A 75 -1.09 -4.20 9.41
N LYS A 76 -0.11 -4.44 8.54
CA LYS A 76 0.44 -3.37 7.70
C LYS A 76 -0.54 -3.06 6.57
N ILE A 77 -1.12 -1.87 6.60
CA ILE A 77 -2.00 -1.36 5.55
C ILE A 77 -1.17 -0.48 4.62
N GLU A 78 -1.29 -0.69 3.31
CA GLU A 78 -0.64 0.12 2.29
C GLU A 78 -1.67 0.56 1.26
N VAL A 79 -1.67 1.84 0.94
CA VAL A 79 -2.57 2.45 -0.06
C VAL A 79 -1.73 3.20 -1.07
N SER A 80 -1.78 2.76 -2.32
CA SER A 80 -1.24 3.47 -3.47
C SER A 80 -2.34 4.28 -4.14
N TYR A 81 -2.00 5.39 -4.78
CA TYR A 81 -2.98 6.21 -5.49
C TYR A 81 -2.38 6.94 -6.67
N VAL A 82 -3.26 7.25 -7.63
CA VAL A 82 -3.03 8.22 -8.71
C VAL A 82 -4.14 9.26 -8.61
N ALA A 83 -3.78 10.53 -8.72
CA ALA A 83 -4.68 11.67 -8.79
C ALA A 83 -4.36 12.43 -10.07
N ASP A 84 -5.30 12.44 -11.00
CA ASP A 84 -5.17 13.04 -12.33
C ASP A 84 -6.52 13.65 -12.78
N GLU A 85 -6.69 13.89 -14.08
CA GLU A 85 -7.95 14.38 -14.67
C GLU A 85 -9.17 13.47 -14.40
N ASN A 86 -8.94 12.18 -14.12
CA ASN A 86 -9.97 11.21 -13.76
C ASN A 86 -10.27 11.18 -12.25
N GLY A 87 -9.62 12.05 -11.46
CA GLY A 87 -9.79 12.16 -10.02
C GLY A 87 -8.88 11.24 -9.22
N TYR A 88 -9.19 11.08 -7.92
CA TYR A 88 -8.39 10.28 -6.99
C TYR A 88 -8.75 8.79 -7.08
N GLN A 89 -7.76 7.96 -7.36
CA GLN A 89 -7.91 6.53 -7.65
C GLN A 89 -7.02 5.70 -6.72
N PRO A 90 -7.49 5.39 -5.49
CA PRO A 90 -6.73 4.60 -4.54
C PRO A 90 -6.81 3.10 -4.83
N LYS A 91 -5.75 2.37 -4.52
CA LYS A 91 -5.62 0.92 -4.63
C LYS A 91 -4.97 0.36 -3.37
N SER A 92 -5.64 -0.58 -2.74
CA SER A 92 -5.19 -1.31 -1.56
C SER A 92 -6.07 -2.53 -1.37
N ASP A 93 -5.50 -3.60 -0.80
CA ASP A 93 -6.24 -4.81 -0.44
C ASP A 93 -7.24 -4.56 0.70
N SER A 94 -7.04 -3.50 1.47
CA SER A 94 -7.91 -3.10 2.58
C SER A 94 -9.08 -2.23 2.15
N LEU A 95 -9.16 -1.85 0.87
CA LEU A 95 -10.31 -1.09 0.35
C LEU A 95 -11.49 -2.01 0.06
N PRO A 96 -12.73 -1.54 0.27
CA PRO A 96 -13.92 -2.28 -0.15
C PRO A 96 -13.89 -2.60 -1.65
N THR A 97 -14.02 -3.88 -1.99
CA THR A 97 -14.17 -4.30 -3.39
C THR A 97 -15.65 -4.22 -3.80
N PRO A 98 -15.94 -3.90 -5.07
CA PRO A 98 -17.30 -4.02 -5.58
C PRO A 98 -17.80 -5.47 -5.44
N PRO A 99 -19.12 -5.68 -5.34
CA PRO A 99 -19.68 -7.03 -5.32
C PRO A 99 -19.30 -7.79 -6.60
N PRO A 100 -19.21 -9.14 -6.52
CA PRO A 100 -18.92 -9.95 -7.70
C PRO A 100 -19.97 -9.74 -8.79
N ILE A 101 -19.56 -9.93 -10.04
CA ILE A 101 -20.47 -9.89 -11.20
C ILE A 101 -21.53 -10.99 -11.01
N PRO A 102 -22.83 -10.70 -11.23
CA PRO A 102 -23.87 -11.73 -11.15
C PRO A 102 -23.66 -12.90 -12.12
N ASP A 103 -23.96 -14.13 -11.68
CA ASP A 103 -23.78 -15.37 -12.44
C ASP A 103 -24.44 -15.35 -13.82
N GLU A 104 -25.60 -14.69 -13.93
CA GLU A 104 -26.34 -14.53 -15.19
C GLU A 104 -25.51 -13.79 -16.24
N ILE A 105 -24.83 -12.73 -15.81
CA ILE A 105 -24.00 -11.90 -16.68
C ILE A 105 -22.75 -12.66 -17.08
N GLU A 106 -22.13 -13.39 -16.15
CA GLU A 106 -20.98 -14.24 -16.46
C GLU A 106 -21.35 -15.34 -17.47
N ARG A 107 -22.51 -15.99 -17.30
CA ARG A 107 -23.05 -16.97 -18.28
C ARG A 107 -23.29 -16.34 -19.64
N ALA A 108 -23.90 -15.16 -19.68
CA ALA A 108 -24.17 -14.45 -20.94
C ALA A 108 -22.87 -14.10 -21.67
N LEU A 109 -21.85 -13.59 -20.96
CA LEU A 109 -20.54 -13.27 -21.53
C LEU A 109 -19.84 -14.51 -22.08
N LYS A 110 -19.88 -15.64 -21.35
CA LYS A 110 -19.35 -16.94 -21.83
C LYS A 110 -20.05 -17.41 -23.10
N TRP A 111 -21.37 -17.26 -23.18
CA TRP A 111 -22.14 -17.61 -24.37
C TRP A 111 -21.76 -16.72 -25.56
N ILE A 112 -21.68 -15.39 -25.38
CA ILE A 112 -21.28 -14.46 -26.44
C ILE A 112 -19.87 -14.78 -26.95
N ALA A 113 -18.92 -15.07 -26.04
CA ALA A 113 -17.55 -15.44 -26.41
C ALA A 113 -17.49 -16.77 -27.19
N ALA A 114 -18.36 -17.73 -26.87
CA ALA A 114 -18.46 -19.01 -27.56
C ALA A 114 -19.24 -18.94 -28.89
N ASN A 115 -20.03 -17.89 -29.11
CA ASN A 115 -20.87 -17.70 -30.30
C ASN A 115 -20.54 -16.35 -30.97
N PRO A 116 -19.32 -16.18 -31.51
CA PRO A 116 -18.94 -14.94 -32.18
C PRO A 116 -19.87 -14.69 -33.38
N PRO A 117 -20.20 -13.42 -33.67
CA PRO A 117 -20.98 -13.08 -34.85
C PRO A 117 -20.25 -13.55 -36.12
N ALA A 118 -21.00 -14.03 -37.10
CA ALA A 118 -20.44 -14.35 -38.41
C ALA A 118 -19.74 -13.10 -38.98
N PRO A 119 -18.59 -13.25 -39.66
CA PRO A 119 -17.89 -12.11 -40.24
C PRO A 119 -18.82 -11.36 -41.19
N ASP A 120 -18.87 -10.03 -41.05
CA ASP A 120 -19.67 -9.17 -41.92
C ASP A 120 -19.31 -9.43 -43.39
N SER A 121 -20.28 -9.92 -44.18
CA SER A 121 -20.08 -10.00 -45.63
C SER A 121 -20.08 -8.57 -46.19
N LYS A 122 -18.90 -7.99 -46.36
CA LYS A 122 -18.74 -6.74 -47.12
C LYS A 122 -19.22 -6.99 -48.56
N ASN A 123 -20.29 -6.32 -48.96
CA ASN A 123 -20.65 -6.11 -50.36
C ASN A 123 -19.98 -4.85 -50.88
#